data_AF-A0A5R9A5G8-F1
#
_entry.id   AF-A0A5R9A5G8-F1
#
_cell.length_a   1.000
_cell.length_b   1.000
_cell.length_c   1.000
_cell.angle_alpha   90.00
_cell.angle_beta   90.00
_cell.angle_gamma   90.00
#
_symmetry.space_group_name_H-M   'P 1'
#
loop_
_entity.id
_entity.type
_entity.pdbx_description
1 polymer ?
#
loop_
_entity_poly.entity_id
_entity_poly.type
_entity_poly.pdbx_seq_one_letter_code
_entity_poly.pdbx_strand_id
1 'polypeptide(L)' 'MPALYIMIPVAVVIVGICIAIFFWAVNSGQYDDLDGPAHSILFDDEDPRHQAGIDEAEGDDTHTSQKQDKRDA' A
#
# COMPACT_ATOMS: atom_id res chain seq x y z
N MET A 1 -16.40 10.38 48.52
CA MET A 1 -16.19 10.07 47.09
C MET A 1 -14.76 10.45 46.67
N PRO A 2 -13.73 9.64 46.97
CA PRO A 2 -12.33 9.99 46.73
C PRO A 2 -11.83 9.70 45.30
N ALA A 3 -12.56 8.92 44.49
CA ALA A 3 -12.11 8.47 43.18
C ALA A 3 -11.77 9.60 42.19
N LEU A 4 -12.48 10.74 42.29
CA LEU A 4 -12.23 11.92 41.46
C LEU A 4 -10.83 12.50 41.65
N TYR A 5 -10.27 12.43 42.87
CA TYR A 5 -8.92 12.94 43.15
C TYR A 5 -7.81 12.14 42.47
N ILE A 6 -8.07 10.89 42.10
CA ILE A 6 -7.13 10.03 41.37
C ILE A 6 -7.40 10.10 39.87
N MET A 7 -8.68 10.08 39.46
CA MET A 7 -9.05 10.05 38.04
C MET A 7 -8.68 11.33 37.29
N ILE A 8 -8.84 12.50 37.91
CA ILE A 8 -8.50 13.79 37.28
C ILE A 8 -7.01 13.87 36.93
N PRO A 9 -6.05 13.67 37.85
CA PRO A 9 -4.63 13.75 37.51
C PRO A 9 -4.20 12.63 36.55
N VAL A 10 -4.75 11.42 36.66
CA VAL A 10 -4.48 10.33 35.71
C VAL A 10 -4.92 10.72 34.30
N ALA A 11 -6.12 11.29 34.14
CA ALA A 11 -6.59 11.76 32.84
C ALA A 11 -5.69 12.85 32.26
N VAL A 12 -5.25 13.82 33.08
CA VAL A 12 -4.34 14.89 32.65
C VAL A 12 -3.00 14.31 32.17
N VAL A 13 -2.44 13.32 32.88
CA VAL A 13 -1.19 12.65 32.48
C VAL A 13 -1.37 11.92 31.15
N ILE A 14 -2.45 11.18 30.97
CA ILE A 14 -2.73 10.46 29.71
C ILE A 14 -2.84 11.45 28.55
N VAL A 15 -3.59 12.53 28.71
CA VAL A 15 -3.71 13.57 27.68
C VAL A 15 -2.36 14.20 27.38
N GLY A 16 -1.54 14.49 28.40
CA GLY A 16 -0.18 15.00 28.22
C GLY A 16 0.72 14.06 27.41
N ILE A 17 0.66 12.76 27.69
CA ILE A 17 1.41 11.73 26.94
C ILE A 17 0.94 11.67 25.48
N CYS A 18 -0.37 11.66 25.25
CA CYS A 18 -0.94 11.66 23.90
C CYS A 18 -0.47 12.87 23.09
N ILE A 19 -0.49 14.05 23.69
CA ILE A 19 -0.02 15.29 23.05
C ILE A 19 1.48 15.20 22.74
N ALA A 20 2.30 14.71 23.67
CA ALA A 20 3.75 14.57 23.47
C ALA A 20 4.06 13.60 22.31
N ILE A 21 3.38 12.45 22.25
CA ILE A 21 3.52 11.47 21.16
C ILE A 21 3.06 12.08 19.84
N PHE A 22 1.95 12.81 19.83
CA PHE A 22 1.44 13.48 18.63
C PHE A 22 2.46 14.46 18.05
N PHE A 23 3.04 15.34 18.87
CA PHE A 23 4.07 16.28 18.42
C PHE A 23 5.34 15.57 17.94
N TRP A 24 5.74 14.48 18.59
CA TRP A 24 6.86 13.67 18.14
C TRP A 24 6.60 13.02 16.77
N ALA A 25 5.40 12.48 16.54
CA ALA A 25 5.01 11.86 15.28
C ALA A 25 4.96 12.89 14.13
N VAL A 26 4.40 14.08 14.40
CA VAL A 26 4.37 15.19 13.44
C VAL A 26 5.78 15.63 13.07
N ASN A 27 6.67 15.79 14.05
CA ASN A 27 8.07 16.17 13.78
C ASN A 27 8.90 15.05 13.14
N SER A 28 8.47 13.78 13.25
CA SER A 28 9.18 12.63 12.65
C SER A 28 8.93 12.48 11.15
N GLY A 29 8.21 13.41 10.51
CA GLY A 29 8.06 13.41 9.05
C GLY A 29 7.21 12.25 8.52
N GLN A 30 6.34 11.63 9.33
CA GLN A 30 5.48 10.51 8.87
C GLN A 30 4.53 10.91 7.73
N TYR A 31 4.32 12.21 7.51
CA TYR A 31 3.49 12.73 6.44
C TYR A 31 4.25 12.98 5.12
N ASP A 32 5.58 12.87 5.09
CA ASP A 32 6.38 13.08 3.87
C ASP A 32 6.25 11.92 2.86
N ASP A 33 5.81 10.74 3.31
CA ASP A 33 5.67 9.53 2.46
C ASP A 33 4.20 9.27 2.03
N LEU A 34 3.31 10.25 2.18
CA LEU A 34 1.94 10.13 1.69
C LEU A 34 1.84 10.27 0.15
N ASP A 35 2.89 10.77 -0.50
CA ASP A 35 3.00 10.91 -1.96
C ASP A 35 3.48 9.62 -2.66
N GLY A 36 4.00 8.63 -1.92
CA GLY A 36 4.59 7.40 -2.46
C GLY A 36 3.63 6.49 -3.25
N PRO A 37 2.39 6.20 -2.78
CA PRO A 37 1.52 5.23 -3.44
C PRO A 37 0.81 5.75 -4.70
N ALA A 38 0.68 7.07 -4.85
CA ALA A 38 -0.06 7.68 -5.96
C ALA A 38 0.74 7.69 -7.26
N HIS A 39 2.08 7.68 -7.19
CA HIS A 39 2.95 7.63 -8.38
C HIS A 39 3.25 6.20 -8.84
N SER A 40 3.16 5.17 -7.98
CA SER A 40 3.40 3.78 -8.42
C SER A 40 2.30 3.28 -9.36
N ILE A 41 1.03 3.64 -9.12
CA ILE A 41 -0.09 3.15 -9.93
C ILE A 41 -0.08 3.67 -11.38
N LEU A 42 0.58 4.80 -11.66
CA LEU A 42 0.61 5.44 -12.98
C LEU A 42 1.84 5.03 -13.81
N PHE A 43 2.87 4.47 -13.18
CA PHE A 43 4.13 4.06 -13.82
C PHE A 43 4.40 2.54 -13.70
N ASP A 44 3.45 1.75 -13.20
CA ASP A 44 3.55 0.27 -13.10
C ASP A 44 3.69 -0.41 -14.48
N ASP A 45 3.32 0.27 -15.57
CA ASP A 45 3.45 -0.22 -16.96
C ASP A 45 4.93 -0.32 -17.42
N GLU A 46 5.86 0.31 -16.70
CA GLU A 46 7.30 0.31 -17.01
C GLU A 46 8.10 -0.71 -16.17
N ASP A 47 7.43 -1.48 -15.29
CA ASP A 47 8.09 -2.56 -14.55
C ASP A 47 8.41 -3.74 -15.52
N PRO A 48 9.69 -4.11 -15.71
CA PRO A 48 10.07 -5.27 -16.52
C PRO A 48 9.45 -6.59 -16.03
N ARG A 49 8.97 -6.65 -14.77
CA ARG A 49 8.22 -7.80 -14.24
C ARG A 49 6.78 -7.86 -14.76
N HIS A 50 6.18 -6.71 -15.10
CA HIS A 50 4.87 -6.66 -15.75
C HIS A 50 4.97 -7.11 -17.21
N GLN A 51 6.04 -6.71 -17.92
CA GLN A 51 6.32 -7.12 -19.30
C GLN A 51 6.46 -8.64 -19.48
N ALA A 52 7.05 -9.33 -18.50
CA ALA A 52 7.12 -10.80 -18.55
C ALA A 52 5.73 -11.49 -18.45
N GLY A 53 4.74 -10.84 -17.83
CA GLY A 53 3.38 -11.39 -17.70
C GLY A 53 2.51 -11.20 -18.94
N ILE A 54 2.67 -10.07 -19.64
CA ILE A 54 2.01 -9.81 -20.93
C ILE A 54 2.62 -10.65 -22.06
N ASP A 55 3.94 -10.84 -22.09
CA ASP A 55 4.61 -11.72 -23.07
C ASP A 55 4.16 -13.19 -22.94
N GLU A 56 3.94 -13.68 -21.71
CA GLU A 56 3.44 -15.04 -21.46
C GLU A 56 1.97 -15.19 -21.88
N ALA A 57 1.15 -14.15 -21.69
CA ALA A 57 -0.26 -14.15 -22.10
C ALA A 57 -0.41 -14.08 -23.63
N GLU A 58 0.47 -13.37 -24.33
CA GLU A 58 0.46 -13.24 -25.80
C GLU A 58 1.08 -14.49 -26.49
N GLY A 59 1.92 -15.25 -25.78
CA GLY A 59 2.53 -16.49 -26.26
C GLY A 59 1.61 -17.72 -26.33
N ASP A 60 0.47 -17.72 -25.63
CA ASP A 60 -0.46 -18.86 -25.62
C ASP A 60 -1.42 -18.86 -26.84
N ASP A 61 -1.71 -17.69 -27.40
CA ASP A 61 -2.65 -17.54 -28.53
C ASP A 61 -2.08 -18.00 -29.89
N THR A 62 -0.75 -18.08 -30.04
CA THR A 62 -0.14 -18.56 -31.30
C THR A 62 -0.04 -20.09 -31.40
N HIS A 63 -0.18 -20.82 -30.30
CA HIS A 63 -0.10 -22.29 -30.32
C HIS A 63 -1.47 -22.97 -30.56
N THR A 64 -2.58 -22.31 -30.22
CA THR A 64 -3.93 -22.86 -30.41
C THR A 64 -4.42 -22.74 -31.86
N SER A 65 -4.03 -21.69 -32.59
CA SER A 65 -4.46 -21.46 -33.97
C SER A 65 -3.84 -22.45 -34.98
N GLN A 66 -2.55 -22.81 -34.85
CA GLN A 66 -1.92 -23.78 -35.76
C GLN A 66 -2.42 -25.22 -35.58
N LYS A 67 -2.96 -25.58 -34.41
CA LYS A 67 -3.49 -26.93 -34.16
C LYS A 67 -4.92 -27.10 -34.67
N GLN A 68 -5.63 -26.01 -34.97
CA GLN A 68 -6.99 -26.08 -35.52
C GLN A 68 -6.94 -26.40 -37.03
N ASP A 69 -6.10 -25.71 -37.78
CA ASP A 69 -5.99 -25.85 -39.25
C ASP A 69 -5.53 -27.26 -39.70
N LYS A 70 -4.74 -27.96 -38.87
CA LYS A 70 -4.22 -29.30 -39.20
C LYS A 70 -5.11 -30.47 -38.76
N ARG A 71 -6.23 -30.20 -38.08
CA ARG A 71 -7.21 -31.24 -37.68
C ARG A 71 -8.38 -31.36 -38.66
N ASP A 72 -8.51 -30.38 -39.57
CA ASP A 72 -9.62 -30.26 -40.51
C ASP A 72 -9.21 -30.60 -41.97
N ALA A 73 -7.99 -31.12 -42.17
CA ALA A 73 -7.44 -31.62 -43.44
C ALA A 73 -7.09 -33.11 -43.34
#